data_AF-A0A9J6CLV2-F1
#
_entry.id   AF-A0A9J6CLV2-F1
#
_cell.length_a   1.000
_cell.length_b   1.000
_cell.length_c   1.000
_cell.angle_alpha   90.00
_cell.angle_beta   90.00
_cell.angle_gamma   90.00
#
_symmetry.space_group_name_H-M   'P 1'
#
loop_
_entity.id
_entity.type
_entity.pdbx_description
1 polymer ?
#
loop_
_entity_poly.entity_id
_entity_poly.type
_entity_poly.pdbx_seq_one_letter_code
_entity_poly.pdbx_strand_id
1 'polypeptide(L)'
;MLKNFAIFALFFSVFIYELNAATWRSEKSVKTVCQKGKCTDYCDIDGHLLEPGESIKTNQCTEIVCHSDFSSSGYSCGIAVLNGCKMSPDYSKKYPECCNKICLEENKRKN
;
A
#
# COMPACT_ATOMS: atom_id res chain seq x y z
N MET A 1 7.96 21.94 -35.56
CA MET A 1 7.66 20.57 -35.06
C MET A 1 8.55 20.08 -33.91
N LEU A 2 9.49 20.87 -33.37
CA LEU A 2 10.37 20.43 -32.25
C LEU A 2 9.87 20.74 -30.83
N LYS A 3 8.84 21.58 -30.66
CA LYS A 3 8.39 22.06 -29.32
C LYS A 3 7.51 21.06 -28.54
N ASN A 4 6.94 20.05 -29.19
CA ASN A 4 6.02 19.11 -28.54
C ASN A 4 6.73 17.91 -27.88
N PHE A 5 8.01 17.67 -28.19
CA PHE A 5 8.76 16.54 -27.64
C PHE A 5 9.22 16.76 -26.20
N ALA A 6 9.48 18.02 -25.81
CA ALA A 6 9.96 18.36 -24.47
C ALA A 6 8.87 18.21 -23.38
N ILE A 7 7.59 18.41 -23.75
CA ILE A 7 6.46 18.31 -22.81
C ILE A 7 6.17 16.84 -22.48
N PHE A 8 6.26 15.95 -23.47
CA PHE A 8 6.09 14.51 -23.26
C PHE A 8 7.16 13.89 -22.35
N ALA A 9 8.40 14.38 -22.42
CA ALA A 9 9.50 13.90 -21.59
C ALA A 9 9.34 14.28 -20.10
N LEU A 10 8.79 15.46 -19.81
CA LEU A 10 8.56 15.90 -18.43
C LEU A 10 7.45 15.11 -17.74
N PHE A 11 6.36 14.77 -18.44
CA PHE A 11 5.30 13.93 -17.87
C PHE A 11 5.77 12.50 -17.55
N PHE A 12 6.68 11.95 -18.35
CA PHE A 12 7.23 10.61 -18.12
C PHE A 12 8.13 10.55 -16.87
N SER A 13 8.79 11.65 -16.52
CA SER A 13 9.66 11.73 -15.34
C SER A 13 8.91 11.80 -14.00
N VAL A 14 7.68 12.32 -13.99
CA VAL A 14 6.87 12.42 -12.75
C VAL A 14 6.25 11.07 -12.37
N PHE A 15 6.02 10.17 -13.33
CA PHE A 15 5.38 8.87 -13.10
C PHE A 15 6.27 7.82 -12.40
N ILE A 16 7.58 8.07 -12.27
CA ILE A 16 8.53 7.07 -11.75
C ILE A 16 8.81 7.26 -10.24
N TYR A 17 8.35 8.34 -9.61
CA TYR A 17 8.74 8.70 -8.24
C TYR A 17 8.01 7.95 -7.09
N GLU A 18 7.09 7.03 -7.36
CA GLU A 18 6.26 6.34 -6.34
C GLU A 18 6.64 4.84 -6.14
N LEU A 19 7.89 4.43 -6.40
CA LEU A 19 8.29 3.01 -6.44
C LEU A 19 8.77 2.37 -5.11
N ASN A 20 8.38 2.90 -3.95
CA ASN A 20 8.81 2.34 -2.64
C ASN A 20 7.70 1.59 -1.87
N ALA A 21 6.52 1.41 -2.48
CA ALA A 21 5.45 0.60 -1.90
C ALA A 21 5.42 -0.79 -2.57
N ALA A 22 5.41 -1.85 -1.78
CA ALA A 22 5.02 -3.16 -2.30
C ALA A 22 3.50 -3.17 -2.40
N THR A 23 2.99 -3.11 -3.63
CA THR A 23 1.56 -3.15 -3.91
C THR A 23 1.20 -4.48 -4.56
N TRP A 24 0.15 -5.12 -4.09
CA TRP A 24 -0.45 -6.26 -4.77
C TRP A 24 -1.95 -6.03 -4.93
N ARG A 25 -2.54 -6.61 -5.97
CA ARG A 25 -3.99 -6.65 -6.18
C ARG A 25 -4.41 -8.09 -6.27
N SER A 26 -5.38 -8.50 -5.46
CA SER A 26 -6.00 -9.82 -5.58
C SER A 26 -7.15 -9.78 -6.57
N GLU A 27 -7.54 -10.97 -7.02
CA GLU A 27 -8.85 -11.17 -7.63
C GLU A 27 -9.98 -10.88 -6.61
N LYS A 28 -11.22 -10.84 -7.11
CA LYS A 28 -12.41 -10.57 -6.32
C LYS A 28 -12.60 -11.63 -5.24
N SER A 29 -12.79 -11.19 -4.00
CA SER A 29 -13.08 -12.06 -2.86
C SER A 29 -14.43 -11.68 -2.27
N VAL A 30 -15.52 -12.14 -2.89
CA VAL A 30 -16.89 -11.75 -2.50
C VAL A 30 -17.44 -12.72 -1.48
N LYS A 31 -17.97 -12.20 -0.38
CA LYS A 31 -18.77 -12.96 0.57
C LYS A 31 -20.09 -12.26 0.85
N THR A 32 -21.17 -12.93 0.49
CA THR A 32 -22.54 -12.46 0.74
C THR A 32 -22.99 -12.89 2.14
N VAL A 33 -23.38 -11.93 2.97
CA VAL A 33 -24.00 -12.18 4.28
C VAL A 33 -25.46 -11.76 4.23
N CYS A 34 -26.36 -12.70 4.53
CA CYS A 34 -27.80 -12.46 4.57
C CYS A 34 -28.28 -12.42 6.03
N GLN A 35 -28.78 -11.26 6.47
CA GLN A 35 -29.38 -11.09 7.79
C GLN A 35 -30.76 -10.44 7.66
N LYS A 36 -31.77 -11.03 8.34
CA LYS A 36 -33.15 -10.52 8.38
C LYS A 36 -33.74 -10.22 6.98
N GLY A 37 -33.44 -11.08 6.00
CA GLY A 37 -33.95 -10.95 4.63
C GLY A 37 -33.22 -9.93 3.75
N LYS A 38 -32.18 -9.26 4.26
CA LYS A 38 -31.29 -8.41 3.48
C LYS A 38 -29.95 -9.12 3.28
N CYS A 39 -29.50 -9.20 2.04
CA CYS A 39 -28.17 -9.70 1.69
C CYS A 39 -27.27 -8.55 1.29
N THR A 40 -26.05 -8.55 1.84
CA THR A 40 -25.01 -7.56 1.53
C THR A 40 -23.73 -8.31 1.15
N ASP A 41 -23.05 -7.82 0.13
CA ASP A 41 -21.77 -8.35 -0.33
C ASP A 41 -20.61 -7.59 0.33
N TYR A 42 -19.58 -8.33 0.71
CA TYR A 42 -18.38 -7.82 1.35
C TYR A 42 -17.13 -8.37 0.65
N CYS A 43 -16.01 -7.65 0.75
CA CYS A 43 -14.70 -8.26 0.56
C CYS A 43 -14.38 -9.16 1.76
N ASP A 44 -14.09 -10.45 1.54
CA ASP A 44 -13.55 -11.34 2.59
C ASP A 44 -12.01 -11.36 2.49
N ILE A 45 -11.37 -10.74 3.48
CA ILE A 45 -9.92 -10.65 3.60
C ILE A 45 -9.52 -11.39 4.88
N ASP A 46 -9.06 -12.63 4.74
CA ASP A 46 -8.66 -13.51 5.86
C ASP A 46 -9.72 -13.59 6.99
N GLY A 47 -11.00 -13.59 6.64
CA GLY A 47 -12.12 -13.63 7.59
C GLY A 47 -12.64 -12.27 8.03
N HIS A 48 -12.00 -11.17 7.63
CA HIS A 48 -12.50 -9.81 7.83
C HIS A 48 -13.42 -9.41 6.66
N LEU A 49 -14.66 -9.05 6.99
CA LEU A 49 -15.63 -8.54 6.03
C LEU A 49 -15.51 -7.02 5.94
N LEU A 50 -15.14 -6.53 4.76
CA LEU A 50 -15.06 -5.09 4.47
C LEU A 50 -16.12 -4.69 3.45
N GLU A 51 -16.79 -3.57 3.69
CA GLU A 51 -17.63 -2.95 2.67
C GLU A 51 -16.76 -2.34 1.56
N PRO A 52 -17.29 -2.21 0.34
CA PRO A 52 -16.58 -1.51 -0.72
C PRO A 52 -16.20 -0.07 -0.31
N GLY A 53 -14.92 0.25 -0.44
CA GLY A 53 -14.34 1.53 -0.02
C GLY A 53 -13.72 1.51 1.38
N GLU A 54 -13.93 0.45 2.17
CA GLU A 54 -13.28 0.31 3.47
C GLU A 54 -11.85 -0.25 3.35
N SER A 55 -11.04 0.05 4.37
CA SER A 55 -9.70 -0.51 4.51
C SER A 55 -9.48 -1.11 5.90
N ILE A 56 -8.63 -2.11 5.96
CA ILE A 56 -8.14 -2.71 7.20
C ILE A 56 -6.63 -2.61 7.26
N LYS A 57 -6.13 -2.32 8.47
CA LYS A 57 -4.73 -2.48 8.79
C LYS A 57 -4.50 -3.91 9.26
N THR A 58 -3.64 -4.64 8.57
CA THR A 58 -3.19 -5.96 9.01
C THR A 58 -1.86 -5.85 9.75
N ASN A 59 -1.32 -6.99 10.17
CA ASN A 59 -0.04 -7.05 10.87
C ASN A 59 1.08 -6.47 9.99
N GLN A 60 2.10 -5.87 10.61
CA GLN A 60 3.33 -5.42 9.92
C GLN A 60 3.16 -4.24 8.94
N CYS A 61 2.42 -3.19 9.32
CA CYS A 61 2.30 -1.95 8.54
C CYS A 61 1.81 -2.22 7.09
N THR A 62 0.79 -3.06 6.98
CA THR A 62 0.12 -3.35 5.73
C THR A 62 -1.31 -2.82 5.80
N GLU A 63 -1.75 -2.14 4.76
CA GLU A 63 -3.13 -1.72 4.57
C GLU A 63 -3.74 -2.52 3.42
N ILE A 64 -4.93 -3.06 3.62
CA ILE A 64 -5.70 -3.73 2.56
C ILE A 64 -6.99 -2.95 2.36
N VAL A 65 -7.26 -2.57 1.10
CA VAL A 65 -8.43 -1.80 0.69
C VAL A 65 -9.38 -2.68 -0.11
N CYS A 66 -10.67 -2.64 0.21
CA CYS A 66 -11.74 -3.25 -0.58
C CYS A 66 -12.23 -2.26 -1.64
N HIS A 67 -12.18 -2.65 -2.92
CA HIS A 67 -12.62 -1.80 -4.03
C HIS A 67 -14.12 -2.01 -4.37
N SER A 68 -14.68 -1.08 -5.14
CA SER A 68 -16.09 -1.16 -5.60
C SER A 68 -16.42 -2.41 -6.41
N ASP A 69 -15.42 -3.04 -7.04
CA ASP A 69 -15.57 -4.28 -7.80
C ASP A 69 -15.35 -5.54 -6.96
N PHE A 70 -15.24 -5.40 -5.63
CA PHE A 70 -14.90 -6.43 -4.64
C PHE A 70 -13.53 -7.09 -4.82
N SER A 71 -12.66 -6.49 -5.62
CA SER A 71 -11.23 -6.81 -5.56
C SER A 71 -10.59 -6.13 -4.36
N SER A 72 -9.42 -6.62 -3.95
CA SER A 72 -8.65 -6.00 -2.87
C SER A 72 -7.27 -5.59 -3.34
N SER A 73 -6.72 -4.54 -2.73
CA SER A 73 -5.32 -4.18 -2.91
C SER A 73 -4.63 -4.05 -1.57
N GLY A 74 -3.46 -4.66 -1.45
CA GLY A 74 -2.60 -4.53 -0.28
C GLY A 74 -1.43 -3.61 -0.55
N TYR A 75 -1.11 -2.78 0.44
CA TYR A 75 -0.02 -1.83 0.44
C TYR A 75 0.86 -2.12 1.65
N SER A 76 2.14 -2.39 1.44
CA SER A 76 3.10 -2.57 2.53
C SER A 76 4.36 -1.76 2.29
N CYS A 77 5.15 -1.58 3.36
CA CYS A 77 6.45 -0.92 3.24
C CYS A 77 7.35 -1.75 2.32
N GLY A 78 7.87 -1.15 1.25
CA GLY A 78 8.82 -1.82 0.36
C GLY A 78 10.04 -2.33 1.14
N ILE A 79 10.51 -3.53 0.77
CA ILE A 79 11.71 -4.13 1.37
C ILE A 79 12.95 -3.53 0.68
N ALA A 80 13.32 -2.31 1.04
CA ALA A 80 14.63 -1.79 0.67
C ALA A 80 15.65 -2.27 1.73
N VAL A 81 16.23 -3.46 1.52
CA VAL A 81 17.43 -3.88 2.26
C VAL A 81 18.62 -3.07 1.74
N LEU A 82 18.71 -1.80 2.15
CA LEU A 82 19.91 -1.00 1.96
C LEU A 82 20.91 -1.40 3.06
N ASN A 83 22.09 -1.86 2.65
CA ASN A 83 23.17 -2.30 3.55
C ASN A 83 23.37 -1.32 4.71
N GLY A 84 23.08 -1.77 5.94
CA GLY A 84 23.24 -0.96 7.17
C GLY A 84 21.96 -0.28 7.68
N CYS A 85 20.82 -0.42 6.99
CA CYS A 85 19.56 0.15 7.44
C CYS A 85 18.73 -0.85 8.24
N LYS A 86 18.61 -0.64 9.55
CA LYS A 86 17.64 -1.36 10.38
C LYS A 86 16.27 -0.73 10.21
N MET A 87 15.35 -1.46 9.58
CA MET A 87 13.94 -1.05 9.55
C MET A 87 13.36 -1.15 10.97
N SER A 88 12.82 -0.05 11.50
CA SER A 88 12.07 -0.03 12.75
C SER A 88 10.68 0.58 12.54
N PRO A 89 9.75 -0.13 11.87
CA PRO A 89 8.43 0.39 11.58
C PRO A 89 7.67 0.74 12.86
N ASP A 90 6.97 1.88 12.83
CA ASP A 90 6.13 2.29 13.94
C ASP A 90 4.71 1.74 13.76
N TYR A 91 4.47 0.54 14.27
CA TYR A 91 3.17 -0.12 14.17
C TYR A 91 2.05 0.58 14.96
N SER A 92 2.31 1.67 15.68
CA SER A 92 1.22 2.50 16.26
C SER A 92 0.51 3.35 15.20
N LYS A 93 1.17 3.65 14.07
CA LYS A 93 0.63 4.50 12.99
C LYS A 93 -0.09 3.71 11.90
N LYS A 94 -0.85 4.40 11.05
CA LYS A 94 -1.45 3.83 9.83
C LYS A 94 -0.42 3.79 8.70
N TYR A 95 -0.68 2.99 7.67
CA TYR A 95 0.08 3.10 6.42
C TYR A 95 -0.34 4.41 5.73
N PRO A 96 0.58 5.14 5.07
CA PRO A 96 2.02 4.88 4.94
C PRO A 96 2.88 5.41 6.10
N GLU A 97 2.30 6.05 7.13
CA GLU A 97 3.06 6.68 8.21
C GLU A 97 3.80 5.71 9.15
N CYS A 98 3.37 4.44 9.20
CA CYS A 98 4.06 3.39 9.94
C CYS A 98 5.33 2.90 9.22
N CYS A 99 5.50 3.26 7.94
CA CYS A 99 6.73 2.93 7.21
C CYS A 99 7.87 3.85 7.64
N ASN A 100 9.07 3.28 7.67
CA ASN A 100 10.28 4.04 7.97
C ASN A 100 10.48 5.13 6.91
N LYS A 101 10.49 6.37 7.36
CA LYS A 101 10.93 7.49 6.54
C LYS A 101 12.43 7.60 6.72
N ILE A 102 13.16 7.07 5.74
CA ILE A 102 14.61 7.28 5.52
C ILE A 102 15.50 6.43 6.44
N CYS A 103 16.40 5.67 5.82
CA CYS A 103 17.59 5.17 6.47
C CYS A 103 18.46 6.36 6.82
N LEU A 104 18.44 6.82 8.08
CA LEU A 104 19.50 7.68 8.57
C LEU A 104 20.75 6.82 8.52
N GLU A 105 21.65 7.07 7.56
CA GLU A 105 22.95 6.40 7.55
C GLU A 105 23.51 6.47 8.97
N GLU A 106 23.86 5.32 9.56
CA GLU A 106 24.63 5.31 10.79
C GLU A 106 25.89 6.13 10.51
N ASN A 107 25.86 7.37 10.97
CA ASN A 107 26.95 8.30 10.83
C ASN A 107 28.17 7.58 11.41
N LYS A 108 29.09 7.15 10.54
CA LYS A 108 30.35 6.49 10.89
C LYS A 108 31.11 7.45 11.80
N ARG A 109 30.80 7.45 13.09
CA ARG A 109 31.53 8.20 14.10
C ARG A 109 32.82 7.43 14.33
N LYS A 110 33.78 7.66 13.43
CA LYS A 110 35.20 7.45 13.69
C LYS A 110 35.47 8.08 15.05
N ASN A 111 35.90 7.26 16.01
CA ASN A 111 36.80 7.62 17.08
C ASN A 111 37.60 6.36 17.43
#